data_AF-A0A8T4SBL1-F1
#
_entry.id   AF-A0A8T4SBL1-F1
#
_cell.length_a   1.000
_cell.length_b   1.000
_cell.length_c   1.000
_cell.angle_alpha   90.00
_cell.angle_beta   90.00
_cell.angle_gamma   90.00
#
_symmetry.space_group_name_H-M   'P 1'
#
loop_
_entity.id
_entity.type
_entity.pdbx_description
1 polymer ?
#
loop_
_entity_poly.entity_id
_entity_poly.type
_entity_poly.pdbx_seq_one_letter_code
_entity_poly.pdbx_strand_id
1 'polypeptide(L)'
;MPKEKLELLIEGGQAKPDASIAQKLGPMKIPINDVMIKINEKTASLKGMKVPVKILIDPETKEYEITIGTPPVTELIKKEVGIEKGSGEPNKNKIYNMSIEQIIKIAKMKKDSMLVNTLKSAVKNIVGSAGSMGILVEGKNPHEAVELVNEGHFDQEINEENVETSNEKRKKLDENLIILQKELQKELEKEKALEEQLKAKVEEKKVEEVSSVKEEAKPGEEKKDAASAEKGAKPEAIPKTDKKEEKKGKK
;
A
#
# COMPACT_ATOMS: atom_id res chain seq x y z
N MET A 1 21.11 -32.19 -6.92
CA MET A 1 19.71 -32.47 -6.52
C MET A 1 18.89 -31.19 -6.70
N PRO A 2 17.57 -31.27 -6.95
CA PRO A 2 16.68 -30.12 -6.87
C PRO A 2 16.52 -29.69 -5.39
N LYS A 3 17.21 -28.62 -4.99
CA LYS A 3 16.94 -27.99 -3.69
C LYS A 3 15.60 -27.25 -3.76
N GLU A 4 14.65 -27.60 -2.91
CA GLU A 4 13.38 -26.87 -2.82
C GLU A 4 13.63 -25.51 -2.14
N LYS A 5 13.06 -24.45 -2.72
CA LYS A 5 13.28 -23.06 -2.28
C LYS A 5 11.99 -22.47 -1.73
N LEU A 6 11.89 -22.39 -0.42
CA LEU A 6 10.77 -21.77 0.27
C LEU A 6 11.06 -20.30 0.58
N GLU A 7 10.10 -19.42 0.29
CA GLU A 7 10.17 -18.00 0.68
C GLU A 7 9.08 -17.67 1.72
N LEU A 8 9.52 -17.09 2.83
CA LEU A 8 8.70 -16.66 3.97
C LEU A 8 8.91 -15.16 4.21
N LEU A 9 7.84 -14.46 4.62
CA LEU A 9 7.93 -13.08 5.09
C LEU A 9 7.70 -13.09 6.60
N ILE A 10 8.69 -12.63 7.37
CA ILE A 10 8.73 -12.79 8.83
C ILE A 10 9.14 -11.47 9.48
N GLU A 11 8.56 -11.13 10.63
CA GLU A 11 8.96 -9.94 11.40
C GLU A 11 10.28 -10.20 12.13
N GLY A 12 11.30 -9.40 11.82
CA GLY A 12 12.66 -9.56 12.34
C GLY A 12 12.70 -9.50 13.86
N GLY A 13 13.54 -10.36 14.47
CA GLY A 13 13.77 -10.44 15.90
C GLY A 13 12.54 -10.80 16.77
N GLN A 14 11.39 -11.10 16.16
CA GLN A 14 10.15 -11.53 16.84
C GLN A 14 9.37 -12.57 16.01
N ALA A 15 10.07 -13.42 15.26
CA ALA A 15 9.48 -14.53 14.51
C ALA A 15 8.71 -15.46 15.46
N LYS A 16 7.43 -15.69 15.12
CA LYS A 16 6.48 -16.58 15.83
C LYS A 16 5.88 -17.58 14.83
N PRO A 17 5.45 -18.77 15.29
CA PRO A 17 4.75 -19.71 14.42
C PRO A 17 3.38 -19.15 14.04
N ASP A 18 3.20 -18.86 12.76
CA ASP A 18 1.92 -18.52 12.14
C ASP A 18 1.44 -19.67 11.24
N ALA A 19 0.13 -19.72 10.98
CA ALA A 19 -0.48 -20.66 10.04
C ALA A 19 0.18 -20.62 8.65
N SER A 20 0.58 -19.43 8.17
CA SER A 20 1.28 -19.25 6.89
C SER A 20 2.66 -19.93 6.85
N ILE A 21 3.32 -20.05 8.00
CA ILE A 21 4.62 -20.73 8.14
C ILE A 21 4.39 -22.24 8.29
N ALA A 22 3.41 -22.66 9.08
CA ALA A 22 3.07 -24.06 9.31
C ALA A 22 2.61 -24.78 8.03
N GLN A 23 1.74 -24.15 7.22
CA GLN A 23 1.32 -24.70 5.92
C GLN A 23 2.48 -24.87 4.94
N LYS A 24 3.47 -23.97 5.01
CA LYS A 24 4.63 -23.94 4.10
C LYS A 24 5.76 -24.89 4.49
N LEU A 25 6.02 -25.10 5.79
CA LEU A 25 7.07 -26.02 6.27
C LEU A 25 6.55 -27.42 6.61
N GLY A 26 5.25 -27.58 6.85
CA GLY A 26 4.62 -28.86 7.21
C GLY A 26 4.92 -30.03 6.25
N PRO A 27 4.77 -29.87 4.92
CA PRO A 27 5.09 -30.93 3.95
C PRO A 27 6.56 -31.39 4.03
N MET A 28 7.47 -30.48 4.35
CA MET A 28 8.92 -30.69 4.36
C MET A 28 9.43 -31.37 5.65
N LYS A 29 8.57 -31.53 6.66
CA LYS A 29 8.89 -32.19 7.96
C LYS A 29 10.09 -31.58 8.70
N ILE A 30 10.33 -30.29 8.52
CA ILE A 30 11.40 -29.52 9.19
C ILE A 30 10.96 -29.08 10.59
N PRO A 31 11.83 -29.11 11.62
CA PRO A 31 11.53 -28.53 12.93
C PRO A 31 11.37 -27.00 12.84
N ILE A 32 10.12 -26.54 12.87
CA ILE A 32 9.75 -25.13 12.71
C ILE A 32 10.37 -24.26 13.82
N ASN A 33 10.45 -24.77 15.05
CA ASN A 33 10.98 -24.04 16.20
C ASN A 33 12.47 -23.68 16.00
N ASP A 34 13.30 -24.65 15.62
CA ASP A 34 14.73 -24.46 15.38
C ASP A 34 14.98 -23.43 14.26
N VAL A 35 14.16 -23.48 13.21
CA VAL A 35 14.17 -22.51 12.11
C VAL A 35 13.86 -21.10 12.62
N MET A 36 12.82 -20.95 13.44
CA MET A 36 12.43 -19.64 14.00
C MET A 36 13.47 -19.08 14.99
N ILE A 37 14.14 -19.92 15.78
CA ILE A 37 15.24 -19.50 16.66
C ILE A 37 16.40 -18.96 15.81
N LYS A 38 16.87 -19.74 14.84
CA LYS A 38 17.96 -19.35 13.91
C LYS A 38 17.63 -18.08 13.10
N ILE A 39 16.36 -17.87 12.77
CA ILE A 39 15.90 -16.62 12.12
C ILE A 39 15.93 -15.46 13.11
N ASN A 40 15.46 -15.63 14.35
CA ASN A 40 15.48 -14.56 15.35
C ASN A 40 16.90 -14.11 15.71
N GLU A 41 17.84 -15.04 15.86
CA GLU A 41 19.26 -14.75 16.07
C GLU A 41 19.82 -13.89 14.93
N LYS A 42 19.70 -14.38 13.68
CA LYS A 42 20.23 -13.68 12.50
C LYS A 42 19.48 -12.38 12.15
N THR A 43 18.23 -12.18 12.61
CA THR A 43 17.42 -10.97 12.33
C THR A 43 17.31 -10.00 13.51
N ALA A 44 18.06 -10.20 14.60
CA ALA A 44 18.00 -9.35 15.80
C ALA A 44 18.26 -7.86 15.51
N SER A 45 19.16 -7.54 14.57
CA SER A 45 19.45 -6.17 14.08
C SER A 45 18.33 -5.56 13.23
N LEU A 46 17.46 -6.40 12.68
CA LEU A 46 16.32 -6.04 11.83
C LEU A 46 14.99 -6.03 12.60
N LYS A 47 15.04 -5.94 13.95
CA LYS A 47 13.86 -6.03 14.82
C LYS A 47 12.75 -5.06 14.39
N GLY A 48 11.54 -5.60 14.23
CA GLY A 48 10.34 -4.83 13.89
C GLY A 48 10.12 -4.50 12.41
N MET A 49 11.01 -4.92 11.49
CA MET A 49 10.77 -4.86 10.04
C MET A 49 10.33 -6.22 9.51
N LYS A 50 9.52 -6.24 8.44
CA LYS A 50 9.22 -7.48 7.72
C LYS A 50 10.37 -7.84 6.78
N VAL A 51 10.94 -9.03 6.93
CA VAL A 51 12.14 -9.49 6.25
C VAL A 51 11.84 -10.76 5.44
N PRO A 52 12.23 -10.83 4.15
CA PRO A 52 12.10 -12.05 3.36
C PRO A 52 13.19 -13.05 3.74
N VAL A 53 12.78 -14.23 4.20
CA VAL A 53 13.67 -15.36 4.51
C VAL A 53 13.53 -16.42 3.42
N LYS A 54 14.66 -16.83 2.85
CA LYS A 54 14.78 -17.94 1.90
C LYS A 54 15.29 -19.15 2.66
N ILE A 55 14.56 -20.26 2.60
CA ILE A 55 15.00 -21.54 3.13
C ILE A 55 15.22 -22.46 1.92
N LEU A 56 16.46 -22.85 1.68
CA LEU A 56 16.78 -23.91 0.74
C LEU A 56 16.73 -25.24 1.49
N ILE A 57 16.03 -26.23 0.95
CA ILE A 57 15.76 -27.51 1.59
C ILE A 57 16.25 -28.61 0.66
N ASP A 58 17.03 -29.54 1.18
CA ASP A 58 17.31 -30.80 0.50
C ASP A 58 16.28 -31.86 0.91
N PRO A 59 15.46 -32.41 -0.02
CA PRO A 59 14.43 -33.37 0.31
C PRO A 59 14.98 -34.77 0.67
N GLU A 60 16.23 -35.08 0.31
CA GLU A 60 16.86 -36.37 0.57
C GLU A 60 17.58 -36.36 1.94
N THR A 61 18.41 -35.35 2.20
CA THR A 61 19.15 -35.24 3.49
C THR A 61 18.32 -34.57 4.60
N LYS A 62 17.25 -33.84 4.25
CA LYS A 62 16.45 -32.97 5.14
C LYS A 62 17.24 -31.78 5.72
N GLU A 63 18.42 -31.51 5.19
CA GLU A 63 19.20 -30.35 5.56
C GLU A 63 18.54 -29.07 5.05
N TYR A 64 18.63 -28.00 5.84
CA TYR A 64 18.02 -26.71 5.51
C TYR A 64 18.99 -25.55 5.72
N GLU A 65 19.10 -24.72 4.69
CA GLU A 65 20.00 -23.57 4.64
C GLU A 65 19.16 -22.28 4.69
N ILE A 66 19.33 -21.49 5.76
CA ILE A 66 18.53 -20.29 6.02
C ILE A 66 19.31 -19.04 5.61
N THR A 67 18.88 -18.45 4.50
CA THR A 67 19.44 -17.23 3.91
C THR A 67 18.45 -16.09 4.03
N ILE A 68 18.81 -15.04 4.76
CA ILE A 68 17.99 -13.84 4.95
C ILE A 68 18.26 -12.86 3.82
N GLY A 69 17.20 -12.37 3.19
CA GLY A 69 17.27 -11.28 2.22
C GLY A 69 17.11 -9.91 2.87
N THR A 70 17.58 -8.87 2.21
CA THR A 70 17.40 -7.49 2.65
C THR A 70 15.91 -7.11 2.71
N PRO A 71 15.44 -6.37 3.74
CA PRO A 71 14.03 -5.96 3.86
C PRO A 71 13.49 -5.21 2.62
N PRO A 72 12.16 -5.17 2.42
CA PRO A 72 11.52 -4.35 1.40
C PRO A 72 11.87 -2.86 1.54
N VAL A 73 11.90 -2.12 0.42
CA VAL A 73 12.19 -0.67 0.43
C VAL A 73 11.22 0.07 1.38
N THR A 74 9.95 -0.28 1.28
CA THR A 74 8.84 0.16 2.14
C THR A 74 9.19 0.10 3.63
N GLU A 75 9.74 -1.03 4.10
CA GLU A 75 10.00 -1.27 5.52
C GLU A 75 11.27 -0.53 6.02
N LEU A 76 12.28 -0.37 5.15
CA LEU A 76 13.46 0.45 5.45
C LEU A 76 13.10 1.94 5.55
N ILE A 77 12.28 2.44 4.61
CA ILE A 77 11.76 3.82 4.65
C ILE A 77 10.92 4.04 5.91
N LYS A 78 9.95 3.16 6.21
CA LYS A 78 9.18 3.21 7.45
C LYS A 78 10.05 3.32 8.70
N LYS A 79 11.16 2.55 8.76
CA LYS A 79 12.10 2.59 9.90
C LYS A 79 12.89 3.89 10.01
N GLU A 80 13.36 4.46 8.91
CA GLU A 80 14.08 5.76 8.93
C GLU A 80 13.14 6.96 9.16
N VAL A 81 11.83 6.79 8.92
CA VAL A 81 10.80 7.84 9.05
C VAL A 81 9.98 7.72 10.35
N GLY A 82 9.87 6.53 10.94
CA GLY A 82 9.06 6.28 12.13
C GLY A 82 7.56 6.05 11.88
N ILE A 83 7.12 5.85 10.62
CA ILE A 83 5.71 5.61 10.27
C ILE A 83 5.37 4.14 10.11
N GLU A 84 4.21 3.71 10.60
CA GLU A 84 3.73 2.32 10.46
C GLU A 84 3.06 2.06 9.09
N LYS A 85 2.39 3.08 8.53
CA LYS A 85 1.55 3.02 7.33
C LYS A 85 1.92 4.14 6.34
N GLY A 86 1.92 3.81 5.05
CA GLY A 86 2.01 4.78 3.96
C GLY A 86 0.64 5.32 3.56
N SER A 87 0.62 6.25 2.60
CA SER A 87 -0.60 6.93 2.14
C SER A 87 -1.51 6.01 1.33
N GLY A 88 -2.81 6.08 1.61
CA GLY A 88 -3.85 5.45 0.77
C GLY A 88 -4.13 6.23 -0.52
N GLU A 89 -3.77 7.51 -0.58
CA GLU A 89 -3.87 8.35 -1.78
C GLU A 89 -2.54 9.12 -1.98
N PRO A 90 -1.45 8.45 -2.42
CA PRO A 90 -0.10 9.04 -2.46
C PRO A 90 0.04 10.28 -3.36
N ASN A 91 -0.92 10.49 -4.28
CA ASN A 91 -0.97 11.69 -5.10
C ASN A 91 -1.46 12.92 -4.32
N LYS A 92 -2.49 12.77 -3.47
CA LYS A 92 -3.09 13.86 -2.67
C LYS A 92 -2.42 13.99 -1.29
N ASN A 93 -2.48 12.92 -0.52
CA ASN A 93 -2.12 12.90 0.89
C ASN A 93 -0.63 12.57 1.05
N LYS A 94 0.19 13.61 1.20
CA LYS A 94 1.63 13.48 1.50
C LYS A 94 1.81 13.28 3.01
N ILE A 95 2.42 12.17 3.42
CA ILE A 95 2.58 11.81 4.83
C ILE A 95 3.90 12.32 5.41
N TYR A 96 4.97 12.31 4.62
CA TYR A 96 6.32 12.66 5.11
C TYR A 96 7.17 13.34 4.03
N ASN A 97 8.26 13.99 4.45
CA ASN A 97 9.27 14.59 3.58
C ASN A 97 10.66 14.06 3.98
N MET A 98 11.28 13.27 3.11
CA MET A 98 12.56 12.59 3.37
C MET A 98 13.73 13.35 2.77
N SER A 99 14.87 13.39 3.47
CA SER A 99 16.10 13.98 2.91
C SER A 99 16.81 13.01 1.97
N ILE A 100 17.51 13.55 0.98
CA ILE A 100 18.27 12.76 0.00
C ILE A 100 19.37 11.91 0.67
N GLU A 101 19.93 12.38 1.78
CA GLU A 101 20.88 11.65 2.63
C GLU A 101 20.28 10.36 3.22
N GLN A 102 19.03 10.39 3.68
CA GLN A 102 18.30 9.20 4.15
C GLN A 102 18.07 8.20 3.00
N ILE A 103 17.77 8.71 1.80
CA ILE A 103 17.58 7.91 0.59
C ILE A 103 18.89 7.24 0.16
N ILE A 104 20.01 7.97 0.20
CA ILE A 104 21.36 7.44 -0.05
C ILE A 104 21.71 6.34 0.96
N LYS A 105 21.46 6.54 2.26
CA LYS A 105 21.65 5.54 3.31
C LYS A 105 20.86 4.24 3.04
N ILE A 106 19.57 4.35 2.73
CA ILE A 106 18.71 3.20 2.38
C ILE A 106 19.19 2.53 1.08
N ALA A 107 19.59 3.32 0.08
CA ALA A 107 20.10 2.84 -1.19
C ALA A 107 21.40 2.03 -1.01
N LYS A 108 22.35 2.49 -0.17
CA LYS A 108 23.54 1.71 0.22
C LYS A 108 23.16 0.38 0.86
N MET A 109 22.35 0.42 1.92
CA MET A 109 21.92 -0.77 2.67
C MET A 109 21.20 -1.82 1.81
N LYS A 110 20.66 -1.43 0.65
CA LYS A 110 19.89 -2.30 -0.24
C LYS A 110 20.57 -2.61 -1.58
N LYS A 111 21.66 -1.93 -1.92
CA LYS A 111 22.40 -2.02 -3.19
C LYS A 111 22.65 -3.47 -3.63
N ASP A 112 23.17 -4.30 -2.73
CA ASP A 112 23.54 -5.70 -3.03
C ASP A 112 22.33 -6.63 -3.31
N SER A 113 21.11 -6.16 -3.00
CA SER A 113 19.85 -6.85 -3.30
C SER A 113 19.10 -6.26 -4.50
N MET A 114 19.65 -5.24 -5.14
CA MET A 114 19.05 -4.51 -6.26
C MET A 114 19.82 -4.77 -7.56
N LEU A 115 19.10 -4.88 -8.68
CA LEU A 115 19.69 -4.98 -10.01
C LEU A 115 20.07 -3.58 -10.53
N VAL A 116 21.06 -2.94 -9.90
CA VAL A 116 21.46 -1.55 -10.18
C VAL A 116 22.99 -1.40 -10.30
N ASN A 117 23.42 -0.85 -11.44
CA ASN A 117 24.85 -0.71 -11.77
C ASN A 117 25.53 0.46 -11.03
N THR A 118 24.77 1.45 -10.52
CA THR A 118 25.29 2.66 -9.88
C THR A 118 24.46 3.07 -8.67
N LEU A 119 25.07 3.78 -7.72
CA LEU A 119 24.35 4.28 -6.53
C LEU A 119 23.29 5.34 -6.91
N LYS A 120 23.57 6.17 -7.93
CA LYS A 120 22.60 7.09 -8.55
C LYS A 120 21.35 6.37 -9.08
N SER A 121 21.47 5.15 -9.63
CA SER A 121 20.32 4.33 -10.01
C SER A 121 19.64 3.65 -8.81
N ALA A 122 20.38 3.27 -7.78
CA ALA A 122 19.80 2.77 -6.52
C ALA A 122 18.92 3.85 -5.86
N VAL A 123 19.41 5.08 -5.74
CA VAL A 123 18.69 6.25 -5.19
C VAL A 123 17.36 6.48 -5.90
N LYS A 124 17.32 6.48 -7.25
CA LYS A 124 16.07 6.63 -8.02
C LYS A 124 15.02 5.55 -7.70
N ASN A 125 15.45 4.30 -7.48
CA ASN A 125 14.55 3.21 -7.09
C ASN A 125 13.95 3.43 -5.67
N ILE A 126 14.73 4.01 -4.75
CA ILE A 126 14.23 4.39 -3.42
C ILE A 126 13.28 5.60 -3.51
N VAL A 127 13.60 6.63 -4.31
CA VAL A 127 12.72 7.81 -4.55
C VAL A 127 11.37 7.37 -5.12
N GLY A 128 11.35 6.52 -6.15
CA GLY A 128 10.10 5.99 -6.72
C GLY A 128 9.28 5.19 -5.70
N SER A 129 9.95 4.38 -4.86
CA SER A 129 9.30 3.63 -3.79
C SER A 129 8.72 4.53 -2.69
N ALA A 130 9.40 5.64 -2.35
CA ALA A 130 8.92 6.66 -1.43
C ALA A 130 7.68 7.35 -1.99
N GLY A 131 7.69 7.67 -3.29
CA GLY A 131 6.55 8.26 -3.99
C GLY A 131 5.28 7.42 -3.95
N SER A 132 5.39 6.10 -4.15
CA SER A 132 4.26 5.17 -4.00
C SER A 132 3.65 5.12 -2.60
N MET A 133 4.33 5.64 -1.57
CA MET A 133 3.81 5.77 -0.20
C MET A 133 3.32 7.19 0.14
N GLY A 134 3.38 8.14 -0.80
CA GLY A 134 3.04 9.54 -0.54
C GLY A 134 4.11 10.27 0.27
N ILE A 135 5.38 9.98 0.02
CA ILE A 135 6.51 10.64 0.67
C ILE A 135 7.19 11.57 -0.35
N LEU A 136 7.44 12.81 0.06
CA LEU A 136 8.18 13.83 -0.70
C LEU A 136 9.69 13.68 -0.48
N VAL A 137 10.48 14.28 -1.36
CA VAL A 137 11.95 14.27 -1.28
C VAL A 137 12.46 15.71 -1.41
N GLU A 138 13.19 16.20 -0.42
CA GLU A 138 13.64 17.61 -0.33
C GLU A 138 12.50 18.63 -0.60
N GLY A 139 11.28 18.31 -0.14
CA GLY A 139 10.07 19.12 -0.32
C GLY A 139 9.40 18.99 -1.70
N LYS A 140 9.97 18.24 -2.64
CA LYS A 140 9.47 18.10 -4.02
C LYS A 140 8.76 16.78 -4.28
N ASN A 141 8.00 16.73 -5.38
CA ASN A 141 7.37 15.49 -5.83
C ASN A 141 8.42 14.44 -6.24
N PRO A 142 8.10 13.13 -6.13
CA PRO A 142 8.99 12.04 -6.52
C PRO A 142 9.48 12.09 -7.98
N HIS A 143 8.68 12.66 -8.89
CA HIS A 143 9.05 12.83 -10.30
C HIS A 143 10.18 13.87 -10.44
N GLU A 144 9.93 15.09 -9.95
CA GLU A 144 10.89 16.19 -9.90
C GLU A 144 12.18 15.79 -9.17
N ALA A 145 12.07 14.99 -8.10
CA ALA A 145 13.22 14.48 -7.38
C ALA A 145 14.06 13.48 -8.21
N VAL A 146 13.44 12.63 -9.03
CA VAL A 146 14.16 11.79 -10.00
C VAL A 146 14.81 12.63 -11.10
N GLU A 147 14.18 13.73 -11.52
CA GLU A 147 14.72 14.69 -12.50
C GLU A 147 15.96 15.41 -11.95
N LEU A 148 15.90 15.99 -10.74
CA LEU A 148 17.07 16.57 -10.05
C LEU A 148 18.22 15.56 -9.86
N VAL A 149 17.89 14.30 -9.53
CA VAL A 149 18.89 13.21 -9.47
C VAL A 149 19.44 12.89 -10.86
N ASN A 150 18.68 13.01 -11.96
CA ASN A 150 19.23 12.87 -13.32
C ASN A 150 20.23 14.00 -13.61
N GLU A 151 19.80 15.25 -13.43
CA GLU A 151 20.55 16.49 -13.66
C GLU A 151 21.86 16.57 -12.86
N GLY A 152 21.95 15.83 -11.76
CA GLY A 152 23.19 15.68 -10.98
C GLY A 152 23.32 16.64 -9.79
N HIS A 153 22.23 17.31 -9.41
CA HIS A 153 22.18 18.20 -8.25
C HIS A 153 22.62 17.53 -6.93
N PHE A 154 22.50 16.20 -6.85
CA PHE A 154 22.88 15.39 -5.69
C PHE A 154 24.12 14.51 -5.93
N ASP A 155 24.84 14.68 -7.05
CA ASP A 155 25.97 13.80 -7.39
C ASP A 155 27.19 14.00 -6.47
N GLN A 156 27.28 15.13 -5.75
CA GLN A 156 28.25 15.32 -4.67
C GLN A 156 27.92 14.42 -3.48
N GLU A 157 26.71 14.54 -2.90
CA GLU A 157 26.26 13.73 -1.75
C GLU A 157 26.24 12.22 -2.06
N ILE A 158 25.95 11.84 -3.30
CA ILE A 158 26.01 10.46 -3.81
C ILE A 158 27.45 9.90 -3.86
N ASN A 159 28.45 10.72 -4.17
CA ASN A 159 29.85 10.29 -4.35
C ASN A 159 30.71 10.47 -3.09
N GLU A 160 30.46 11.50 -2.28
CA GLU A 160 31.08 11.69 -0.95
C GLU A 160 30.60 10.64 0.07
N GLU A 161 29.59 9.85 -0.30
CA GLU A 161 29.04 8.76 0.51
C GLU A 161 28.55 9.21 1.90
N ASN A 162 28.30 10.51 2.11
CA ASN A 162 28.10 11.08 3.43
C ASN A 162 26.75 10.64 4.04
N VAL A 163 26.80 10.03 5.23
CA VAL A 163 25.63 9.37 5.87
C VAL A 163 25.01 10.23 6.99
N GLU A 164 25.70 11.30 7.40
CA GLU A 164 25.29 12.11 8.53
C GLU A 164 24.28 13.18 8.12
N THR A 165 22.99 12.88 8.34
CA THR A 165 21.92 13.88 8.29
C THR A 165 22.19 14.93 9.36
N SER A 166 22.79 16.06 8.98
CA SER A 166 23.07 17.15 9.91
C SER A 166 21.77 17.60 10.59
N ASN A 167 21.77 17.72 11.92
CA ASN A 167 20.55 17.92 12.72
C ASN A 167 19.73 19.16 12.32
N GLU A 168 20.34 20.13 11.65
CA GLU A 168 19.68 21.31 11.10
C GLU A 168 18.89 21.06 9.80
N LYS A 169 19.33 20.14 8.93
CA LYS A 169 18.55 19.73 7.75
C LYS A 169 17.23 19.08 8.18
N ARG A 170 17.28 18.16 9.15
CA ARG A 170 16.08 17.48 9.68
C ARG A 170 15.01 18.46 10.16
N LYS A 171 15.37 19.40 11.04
CA LYS A 171 14.44 20.44 11.51
C LYS A 171 13.77 21.23 10.39
N LYS A 172 14.52 21.60 9.34
CA LYS A 172 13.97 22.32 8.17
C LYS A 172 13.03 21.45 7.34
N LEU A 173 13.32 20.15 7.18
CA LEU A 173 12.39 19.23 6.54
C LEU A 173 11.11 19.04 7.38
N ASP A 174 11.23 18.88 8.70
CA ASP A 174 10.10 18.73 9.62
C ASP A 174 9.21 20.00 9.63
N GLU A 175 9.80 21.19 9.68
CA GLU A 175 9.08 22.48 9.59
C GLU A 175 8.33 22.61 8.26
N ASN A 176 8.97 22.31 7.13
CA ASN A 176 8.33 22.31 5.80
C ASN A 176 7.19 21.28 5.71
N LEU A 177 7.35 20.11 6.33
CA LEU A 177 6.35 19.04 6.40
C LEU A 177 5.11 19.51 7.19
N ILE A 178 5.32 20.16 8.34
CA ILE A 178 4.24 20.74 9.17
C ILE A 178 3.51 21.86 8.41
N ILE A 179 4.22 22.72 7.69
CA ILE A 179 3.63 23.77 6.86
C ILE A 179 2.73 23.15 5.78
N LEU A 180 3.25 22.17 5.03
CA LEU A 180 2.51 21.53 3.95
C LEU A 180 1.28 20.74 4.45
N GLN A 181 1.39 20.02 5.57
CA GLN A 181 0.24 19.36 6.20
C GLN A 181 -0.84 20.38 6.58
N LYS A 182 -0.45 21.51 7.16
CA LYS A 182 -1.37 22.59 7.58
C LYS A 182 -2.01 23.32 6.40
N GLU A 183 -1.35 23.35 5.25
CA GLU A 183 -1.87 23.90 4.00
C GLU A 183 -2.86 22.94 3.33
N LEU A 184 -2.50 21.66 3.20
CA LEU A 184 -3.37 20.58 2.71
C LEU A 184 -4.62 20.42 3.59
N GLN A 185 -4.48 20.58 4.91
CA GLN A 185 -5.60 20.50 5.86
C GLN A 185 -6.57 21.67 5.71
N LYS A 186 -6.07 22.90 5.49
CA LYS A 186 -6.90 24.06 5.10
C LYS A 186 -7.60 23.85 3.75
N GLU A 187 -6.95 23.17 2.80
CA GLU A 187 -7.52 22.90 1.48
C GLU A 187 -8.68 21.89 1.59
N LEU A 188 -8.48 20.80 2.34
CA LEU A 188 -9.54 19.84 2.67
C LEU A 188 -10.68 20.45 3.51
N GLU A 189 -10.40 21.43 4.38
CA GLU A 189 -11.43 22.18 5.11
C GLU A 189 -12.25 23.10 4.17
N LYS A 190 -11.59 23.80 3.24
CA LYS A 190 -12.28 24.58 2.20
C LYS A 190 -13.13 23.70 1.29
N GLU A 191 -12.58 22.56 0.84
CA GLU A 191 -13.27 21.64 -0.06
C GLU A 191 -14.54 21.07 0.60
N LYS A 192 -14.44 20.64 1.87
CA LYS A 192 -15.60 20.20 2.67
C LYS A 192 -16.61 21.32 2.88
N ALA A 193 -16.18 22.54 3.24
CA ALA A 193 -17.08 23.67 3.43
C ALA A 193 -17.79 24.06 2.12
N LEU A 194 -17.12 23.92 0.97
CA LEU A 194 -17.73 24.11 -0.35
C LEU A 194 -18.74 23.01 -0.67
N GLU A 195 -18.41 21.74 -0.39
CA GLU A 195 -19.30 20.59 -0.59
C GLU A 195 -20.54 20.66 0.32
N GLU A 196 -20.39 21.14 1.56
CA GLU A 196 -21.47 21.37 2.52
C GLU A 196 -22.36 22.55 2.09
N GLN A 197 -21.79 23.66 1.62
CA GLN A 197 -22.55 24.76 1.01
C GLN A 197 -23.27 24.35 -0.29
N LEU A 198 -22.70 23.43 -1.07
CA LEU A 198 -23.35 22.86 -2.25
C LEU A 198 -24.51 21.94 -1.86
N LYS A 199 -24.35 21.11 -0.81
CA LYS A 199 -25.43 20.28 -0.26
C LYS A 199 -26.58 21.14 0.27
N ALA A 200 -26.28 22.17 1.06
CA ALA A 200 -27.28 23.13 1.56
C ALA A 200 -28.06 23.79 0.40
N LYS A 201 -27.37 24.28 -0.64
CA LYS A 201 -28.03 24.89 -1.82
C LYS A 201 -28.83 23.89 -2.67
N VAL A 202 -28.48 22.60 -2.63
CA VAL A 202 -29.27 21.53 -3.26
C VAL A 202 -30.53 21.22 -2.43
N GLU A 203 -30.48 21.33 -1.11
CA GLU A 203 -31.67 21.23 -0.26
C GLU A 203 -32.58 22.46 -0.36
N GLU A 204 -32.03 23.68 -0.39
CA GLU A 204 -32.80 24.93 -0.60
C GLU A 204 -33.59 24.89 -1.92
N LYS A 205 -32.96 24.50 -3.03
CA LYS A 205 -33.66 24.32 -4.32
C LYS A 205 -34.77 23.25 -4.26
N LYS A 206 -34.62 22.26 -3.39
CA LYS A 206 -35.61 21.20 -3.15
C LYS A 206 -36.82 21.69 -2.35
N VAL A 207 -36.74 22.85 -1.70
CA VAL A 207 -37.88 23.51 -1.04
C VAL A 207 -38.67 24.35 -2.04
N GLU A 208 -38.01 25.03 -2.98
CA GLU A 208 -38.69 25.83 -4.01
C GLU A 208 -39.61 24.97 -4.90
N GLU A 209 -39.13 23.84 -5.45
CA GLU A 209 -39.93 22.94 -6.32
C GLU A 209 -41.16 22.32 -5.63
N VAL A 210 -41.20 22.25 -4.30
CA VAL A 210 -42.33 21.67 -3.55
C VAL A 210 -43.42 22.72 -3.24
N SER A 211 -43.10 24.01 -3.39
CA SER A 211 -44.02 25.10 -3.05
C SER A 211 -45.10 25.39 -4.11
N SER A 212 -44.91 24.94 -5.35
CA SER A 212 -45.72 25.32 -6.51
C SER A 212 -46.83 24.33 -6.89
N VAL A 213 -46.96 23.19 -6.22
CA VAL A 213 -47.86 22.09 -6.63
C VAL A 213 -48.96 21.81 -5.60
N LYS A 214 -49.92 22.75 -5.45
CA LYS A 214 -51.11 22.48 -4.60
C LYS A 214 -52.46 23.13 -4.97
N GLU A 215 -52.55 23.76 -6.14
CA GLU A 215 -53.78 24.10 -6.87
C GLU A 215 -53.42 23.96 -8.37
N GLU A 216 -54.23 23.45 -9.31
CA GLU A 216 -55.67 23.11 -9.30
C GLU A 216 -55.94 21.62 -9.74
N ALA A 217 -57.06 21.31 -10.39
CA ALA A 217 -57.62 19.95 -10.50
C ALA A 217 -57.85 19.36 -11.92
N LYS A 218 -58.12 18.04 -11.93
CA LYS A 218 -58.63 17.11 -12.98
C LYS A 218 -59.82 17.62 -13.85
N PRO A 219 -60.29 16.90 -14.92
CA PRO A 219 -59.78 15.68 -15.63
C PRO A 219 -59.80 15.77 -17.20
N GLY A 220 -59.48 14.68 -17.94
CA GLY A 220 -59.75 14.57 -19.39
C GLY A 220 -59.17 13.33 -20.10
N GLU A 221 -59.83 12.84 -21.17
CA GLU A 221 -59.64 11.54 -21.87
C GLU A 221 -59.98 11.70 -23.39
N GLU A 222 -59.62 10.86 -24.39
CA GLU A 222 -58.92 9.56 -24.46
C GLU A 222 -58.28 9.28 -25.88
N LYS A 223 -57.53 8.16 -26.02
CA LYS A 223 -57.14 7.32 -27.21
C LYS A 223 -57.04 7.89 -28.67
N LYS A 224 -55.98 7.46 -29.39
CA LYS A 224 -56.04 6.39 -30.44
C LYS A 224 -54.67 6.03 -31.10
N ASP A 225 -54.36 4.71 -31.11
CA ASP A 225 -53.85 3.81 -32.19
C ASP A 225 -52.98 4.36 -33.37
N ALA A 226 -51.99 3.67 -33.97
CA ALA A 226 -51.48 2.27 -33.98
C ALA A 226 -50.07 2.23 -34.69
N ALA A 227 -49.29 1.16 -34.97
CA ALA A 227 -49.16 -0.27 -34.60
C ALA A 227 -47.81 -0.86 -35.19
N SER A 228 -47.55 -2.18 -35.02
CA SER A 228 -46.52 -3.04 -35.72
C SER A 228 -45.02 -2.89 -35.34
N ALA A 229 -44.17 -3.95 -35.33
CA ALA A 229 -44.37 -5.42 -35.28
C ALA A 229 -43.04 -6.17 -34.95
N GLU A 230 -43.13 -7.37 -34.31
CA GLU A 230 -42.25 -8.59 -34.29
C GLU A 230 -40.68 -8.50 -34.33
N LYS A 231 -39.84 -9.42 -33.77
CA LYS A 231 -40.02 -10.79 -33.22
C LYS A 231 -38.80 -11.23 -32.34
N GLY A 232 -39.02 -12.01 -31.28
CA GLY A 232 -38.01 -12.86 -30.59
C GLY A 232 -37.03 -12.15 -29.61
N ALA A 233 -36.50 -12.78 -28.55
CA ALA A 233 -36.65 -14.15 -28.02
C ALA A 233 -36.65 -14.16 -26.46
N LYS A 234 -36.72 -15.36 -25.83
CA LYS A 234 -37.13 -15.56 -24.42
C LYS A 234 -36.11 -15.16 -23.33
N PRO A 235 -36.60 -14.82 -22.10
CA PRO A 235 -35.80 -14.80 -20.87
C PRO A 235 -35.80 -16.16 -20.14
N GLU A 236 -34.84 -16.36 -19.24
CA GLU A 236 -34.88 -17.38 -18.17
C GLU A 236 -34.54 -16.76 -16.81
N ALA A 237 -35.02 -17.38 -15.72
CA ALA A 237 -34.95 -16.84 -14.36
C ALA A 237 -34.29 -17.83 -13.38
N ILE A 238 -33.66 -17.31 -12.33
CA ILE A 238 -32.96 -18.10 -11.31
C ILE A 238 -33.92 -18.48 -10.18
N PRO A 239 -34.20 -19.78 -9.93
CA PRO A 239 -34.93 -20.22 -8.74
C PRO A 239 -33.99 -20.37 -7.54
N LYS A 240 -34.37 -19.82 -6.39
CA LYS A 240 -33.84 -20.25 -5.08
C LYS A 240 -34.70 -21.40 -4.56
N THR A 241 -34.08 -22.43 -3.97
CA THR A 241 -34.81 -23.47 -3.24
C THR A 241 -34.08 -23.87 -1.95
N ASP A 242 -34.62 -23.44 -0.82
CA ASP A 242 -34.46 -24.15 0.45
C ASP A 242 -35.15 -25.52 0.39
N LYS A 243 -34.64 -26.51 1.13
CA LYS A 243 -35.42 -27.68 1.54
C LYS A 243 -34.96 -28.22 2.90
N LYS A 244 -35.93 -28.54 3.76
CA LYS A 244 -35.75 -28.84 5.17
C LYS A 244 -36.54 -30.11 5.56
N GLU A 245 -35.83 -31.09 6.10
CA GLU A 245 -36.27 -32.18 7.01
C GLU A 245 -37.40 -33.16 6.61
N GLU A 246 -37.49 -34.24 7.39
CA GLU A 246 -38.59 -35.22 7.56
C GLU A 246 -38.81 -36.27 6.45
N LYS A 247 -39.15 -37.55 6.72
CA LYS A 247 -39.29 -38.34 7.98
C LYS A 247 -39.23 -39.86 7.71
N LYS A 248 -38.84 -40.67 8.72
CA LYS A 248 -39.18 -42.10 9.08
C LYS A 248 -39.55 -43.09 7.93
N GLY A 249 -39.07 -44.35 7.87
CA GLY A 249 -38.68 -45.30 8.92
C GLY A 249 -39.14 -46.74 8.58
N LYS A 250 -38.67 -47.74 9.35
CA LYS A 250 -38.82 -49.22 9.14
C LYS A 250 -38.04 -49.74 7.91
N LYS A 251 -37.59 -51.01 7.89
CA LYS A 251 -38.03 -52.19 8.65
C LYS A 251 -36.86 -52.99 9.21
#